data_AF-A0A4Z1EML2-F1
#
_entry.id   AF-A0A4Z1EML2-F1
#
_cell.length_a   1.000
_cell.length_b   1.000
_cell.length_c   1.000
_cell.angle_alpha   90.00
_cell.angle_beta   90.00
_cell.angle_gamma   90.00
#
_symmetry.space_group_name_H-M   'P 1'
#
loop_
_entity.id
_entity.type
_entity.pdbx_description
1 polymer ?
#
loop_
_entity_poly.entity_id
_entity_poly.type
_entity_poly.pdbx_seq_one_letter_code
_entity_poly.pdbx_strand_id
1 'polypeptide(L)'
;MDISPLGIAKAVIPNLPLVIKTAVLALLSRSPNASVQDVITEVIVVTARPMLSTPAAILKSQIRSQIDYGVWGPMWIAKYAIPRPRDDCHDNERVYGIRNALVKAIKELGADDNAFDLPEIVDVQAEWTGYRSGVSTLARRLDIPECKQYEMMMKEVAPNSPTILYFHGGAFCLMDPVTHRPATSALAQQTGGRCFSVRYRLAPQDPFPSALLDAFIAYLSLISPPPGSFHEPISAKNIMFSGDSSGAGLATSLLLLLITLNRMGIDHIHFHGVNVPIDATEVAGLAITSPWLDISRSLPSVLRNIQYDIIAPPSSDYTMPHPRFPHDSVWPARSPRVETYCESPMVTHPLVSPLAAKREHWRGVAPVYVSVGWESMQDEAEVFTRKLHEAGGTVIFDGYVGMPHCFALMPWNQAGRSAFENCANFCVAAAQGKVKSNNFGSWTDKDGNVATVELGKLGMRNNERKVDLDDVLVDKLLERQRRWRVDLEKKLRNCEKGETIKINPIRNGK
;
A
#
# COMPACT_ATOMS: atom_id res chain seq x y z
N MET A 1 12.13 2.83 13.00
CA MET A 1 12.39 4.26 12.68
C MET A 1 12.30 5.12 13.95
N ASP A 2 13.37 5.80 14.36
CA ASP A 2 13.33 6.83 15.42
C ASP A 2 13.25 8.22 14.78
N ILE A 3 12.03 8.73 14.61
CA ILE A 3 11.76 10.04 14.00
C ILE A 3 11.81 11.23 14.99
N SER A 4 12.29 11.04 16.22
CA SER A 4 12.45 12.17 17.15
C SER A 4 13.55 13.12 16.67
N PRO A 5 13.54 14.42 17.02
CA PRO A 5 14.63 15.34 16.63
C PRO A 5 16.02 14.79 16.97
N LEU A 6 16.15 14.13 18.13
CA LEU A 6 17.38 13.46 18.54
C LEU A 6 17.67 12.20 17.72
N GLY A 7 16.65 11.40 17.38
CA GLY A 7 16.79 10.22 16.52
C GLY A 7 17.22 10.57 15.10
N ILE A 8 16.61 11.61 14.52
CA ILE A 8 16.98 12.19 13.23
C ILE A 8 18.42 12.70 13.30
N ALA A 9 18.77 13.51 14.30
CA ALA A 9 20.13 14.01 14.47
C ALA A 9 21.15 12.86 14.58
N LYS A 10 20.85 11.81 15.36
CA LYS A 10 21.70 10.63 15.50
C LYS A 10 21.86 9.84 14.19
N ALA A 11 20.84 9.82 13.33
CA ALA A 11 20.91 9.14 12.04
C ALA A 11 21.61 9.98 10.97
N VAL A 12 21.41 11.31 10.97
CA VAL A 12 21.88 12.21 9.89
C VAL A 12 23.29 12.74 10.15
N ILE A 13 23.61 13.16 11.39
CA ILE A 13 24.93 13.78 11.71
C ILE A 13 26.10 12.87 11.32
N PRO A 14 26.12 11.56 11.65
CA PRO A 14 27.21 10.67 11.25
C PRO A 14 27.34 10.50 9.74
N ASN A 15 26.23 10.69 8.99
CA ASN A 15 26.18 10.57 7.55
C ASN A 15 26.46 11.90 6.81
N LEU A 16 26.67 13.01 7.53
CA LEU A 16 26.90 14.32 6.93
C LEU A 16 28.08 14.35 5.94
N PRO A 17 29.24 13.71 6.19
CA PRO A 17 30.32 13.64 5.20
C PRO A 17 29.90 12.95 3.91
N LEU A 18 29.08 11.89 4.00
CA LEU A 18 28.55 11.18 2.84
C LEU A 18 27.54 12.05 2.09
N VAL A 19 26.63 12.73 2.78
CA VAL A 19 25.66 13.67 2.18
C VAL A 19 26.38 14.77 1.42
N ILE A 20 27.40 15.41 2.02
CA ILE A 20 28.20 16.45 1.37
C ILE A 20 28.93 15.89 0.14
N LYS A 21 29.59 14.73 0.27
CA LYS A 21 30.28 14.07 -0.84
C LYS A 21 29.32 13.78 -2.00
N THR A 22 28.16 13.21 -1.72
CA THR A 22 27.13 12.90 -2.72
C THR A 22 26.65 14.17 -3.40
N ALA A 23 26.31 15.22 -2.65
CA ALA A 23 25.87 16.50 -3.20
C ALA A 23 26.93 17.10 -4.15
N VAL A 24 28.21 17.13 -3.73
CA VAL A 24 29.31 17.65 -4.56
C VAL A 24 29.50 16.82 -5.83
N LEU A 25 29.50 15.49 -5.71
CA LEU A 25 29.66 14.61 -6.87
C LEU A 25 28.48 14.73 -7.85
N ALA A 26 27.25 14.79 -7.35
CA ALA A 26 26.04 14.95 -8.18
C ALA A 26 26.02 16.31 -8.88
N LEU A 27 26.41 17.39 -8.20
CA LEU A 27 26.54 18.74 -8.80
C LEU A 27 27.57 18.78 -9.93
N LEU A 28 28.62 17.97 -9.84
CA LEU A 28 29.66 17.86 -10.86
C LEU A 28 29.33 16.81 -11.94
N SER A 29 28.14 16.21 -11.91
CA SER A 29 27.73 15.08 -12.77
C SER A 29 28.71 13.90 -12.72
N ARG A 30 29.28 13.64 -11.53
CA ARG A 30 30.28 12.59 -11.25
C ARG A 30 29.81 11.56 -10.22
N SER A 31 28.59 11.69 -9.69
CA SER A 31 28.00 10.63 -8.88
C SER A 31 27.65 9.43 -9.76
N PRO A 32 27.62 8.21 -9.21
CA PRO A 32 27.23 7.01 -9.96
C PRO A 32 25.82 7.09 -10.57
N ASN A 33 24.94 7.90 -9.97
CA ASN A 33 23.54 8.02 -10.37
C ASN A 33 23.23 9.32 -11.15
N ALA A 34 24.21 10.18 -11.44
CA ALA A 34 23.98 11.48 -12.09
C ALA A 34 23.27 11.40 -13.45
N SER A 35 23.36 10.25 -14.14
CA SER A 35 22.66 10.03 -15.40
C SER A 35 21.15 9.84 -15.24
N VAL A 36 20.65 9.51 -14.05
CA VAL A 36 19.26 9.10 -13.80
C VAL A 36 18.60 9.78 -12.59
N GLN A 37 19.38 10.38 -11.69
CA GLN A 37 18.88 11.13 -10.53
C GLN A 37 19.38 12.57 -10.56
N ASP A 38 18.51 13.50 -10.16
CA ASP A 38 18.92 14.87 -9.84
C ASP A 38 19.60 14.94 -8.46
N VAL A 39 20.30 16.06 -8.22
CA VAL A 39 21.07 16.28 -6.98
C VAL A 39 20.19 16.18 -5.73
N ILE A 40 18.96 16.70 -5.78
CA ILE A 40 18.05 16.70 -4.62
C ILE A 40 17.63 15.26 -4.31
N THR A 41 17.34 14.47 -5.34
CA THR A 41 16.96 13.07 -5.23
C THR A 41 18.09 12.24 -4.62
N GLU A 42 19.33 12.40 -5.08
CA GLU A 42 20.47 11.69 -4.48
C GLU A 42 20.68 12.06 -3.00
N VAL A 43 20.51 13.34 -2.64
CA VAL A 43 20.60 13.82 -1.26
C VAL A 43 19.49 13.21 -0.40
N ILE A 44 18.26 13.15 -0.91
CA ILE A 44 17.13 12.51 -0.22
C ILE A 44 17.41 11.04 0.02
N VAL A 45 17.91 10.31 -0.98
CA VAL A 45 18.23 8.88 -0.88
C VAL A 45 19.26 8.62 0.23
N VAL A 46 20.37 9.37 0.23
CA VAL A 46 21.45 9.21 1.21
C VAL A 46 21.03 9.65 2.63
N THR A 47 20.11 10.62 2.74
CA THR A 47 19.64 11.12 4.04
C THR A 47 18.54 10.26 4.64
N ALA A 48 17.56 9.85 3.83
CA ALA A 48 16.39 9.10 4.28
C ALA A 48 16.72 7.63 4.56
N ARG A 49 17.56 6.98 3.75
CA ARG A 49 17.84 5.55 3.90
C ARG A 49 18.36 5.19 5.30
N PRO A 50 19.37 5.86 5.89
CA PRO A 50 19.80 5.55 7.26
C PRO A 50 18.67 5.70 8.30
N MET A 51 17.80 6.70 8.15
CA MET A 51 16.68 6.94 9.06
C MET A 51 15.66 5.79 9.00
N LEU A 52 15.30 5.36 7.78
CA LEU A 52 14.36 4.25 7.54
C LEU A 52 14.95 2.90 7.96
N SER A 53 16.26 2.72 7.79
CA SER A 53 16.97 1.46 8.03
C SER A 53 17.34 1.21 9.49
N THR A 54 17.40 2.26 10.31
CA THR A 54 17.79 2.14 11.72
C THR A 54 16.68 1.41 12.49
N PRO A 55 16.92 0.17 12.97
CA PRO A 55 15.89 -0.59 13.66
C PRO A 55 15.48 0.12 14.95
N ALA A 56 14.18 0.26 15.15
CA ALA A 56 13.60 0.73 16.40
C ALA A 56 12.47 -0.21 16.80
N ALA A 57 12.21 -0.28 18.10
CA ALA A 57 11.10 -1.04 18.66
C ALA A 57 9.79 -0.69 17.94
N ILE A 58 9.00 -1.70 17.54
CA ILE A 58 7.84 -1.51 16.67
C ILE A 58 6.79 -0.61 17.32
N LEU A 59 6.40 -0.89 18.57
CA LEU A 59 5.42 -0.09 19.29
C LEU A 59 5.89 1.36 19.44
N LYS A 60 7.18 1.56 19.72
CA LYS A 60 7.77 2.90 19.82
C LYS A 60 7.68 3.64 18.48
N SER A 61 7.93 2.95 17.36
CA SER A 61 7.80 3.52 16.03
C SER A 61 6.34 3.82 15.67
N GLN A 62 5.40 2.93 15.99
CA GLN A 62 3.96 3.14 15.82
C GLN A 62 3.48 4.40 16.51
N ILE A 63 3.68 4.48 17.84
CA ILE A 63 3.26 5.62 18.67
C ILE A 63 3.76 6.93 18.06
N ARG A 64 5.03 6.97 17.64
CA ARG A 64 5.64 8.17 17.05
C ARG A 64 5.07 8.52 15.68
N SER A 65 4.84 7.52 14.83
CA SER A 65 4.28 7.73 13.50
C SER A 65 2.80 8.09 13.49
N GLN A 66 2.11 7.94 14.63
CA GLN A 66 0.67 8.23 14.79
C GLN A 66 0.40 9.54 15.56
N ILE A 67 1.43 10.31 15.93
CA ILE A 67 1.24 11.58 16.63
C ILE A 67 0.52 12.58 15.72
N ASP A 68 -0.66 13.04 16.15
CA ASP A 68 -1.41 14.11 15.50
C ASP A 68 -0.90 15.48 15.99
N TYR A 69 -0.06 16.13 15.19
CA TYR A 69 0.46 17.49 15.44
C TYR A 69 -0.56 18.60 15.13
N GLY A 70 -1.82 18.23 14.91
CA GLY A 70 -2.88 19.14 14.49
C GLY A 70 -2.97 19.26 12.97
N VAL A 71 -4.06 19.88 12.55
CA VAL A 71 -4.40 20.09 11.13
C VAL A 71 -4.12 21.55 10.79
N TRP A 72 -3.29 21.74 9.76
CA TRP A 72 -2.80 23.03 9.32
C TRP A 72 -2.94 23.17 7.81
N GLY A 73 -3.18 24.40 7.37
CA GLY A 73 -3.19 24.74 5.96
C GLY A 73 -4.55 24.58 5.27
N PRO A 74 -4.56 24.57 3.92
CA PRO A 74 -5.77 24.60 3.11
C PRO A 74 -6.43 23.22 3.01
N MET A 75 -6.75 22.62 4.16
CA MET A 75 -7.40 21.32 4.23
C MET A 75 -8.60 21.32 5.17
N TRP A 76 -9.66 20.65 4.72
CA TRP A 76 -10.73 20.17 5.57
C TRP A 76 -10.37 18.78 6.08
N ILE A 77 -10.54 18.55 7.38
CA ILE A 77 -10.44 17.23 7.99
C ILE A 77 -11.69 17.04 8.83
N ALA A 78 -12.42 15.96 8.63
CA ALA A 78 -13.49 15.50 9.51
C ALA A 78 -13.19 14.07 9.97
N LYS A 79 -12.96 13.90 11.27
CA LYS A 79 -12.69 12.60 11.89
C LYS A 79 -14.00 11.83 12.02
N TYR A 80 -13.96 10.56 11.64
CA TYR A 80 -15.15 9.72 11.58
C TYR A 80 -14.87 8.34 12.18
N ALA A 81 -15.87 7.79 12.87
CA ALA A 81 -15.83 6.44 13.41
C ALA A 81 -16.98 5.66 12.79
N ILE A 82 -16.66 4.66 11.98
CA ILE A 82 -17.65 3.71 11.46
C ILE A 82 -18.00 2.80 12.64
N PRO A 83 -19.26 2.78 13.10
CA PRO A 83 -19.67 1.89 14.17
C PRO A 83 -19.49 0.44 13.73
N ARG A 84 -19.06 -0.43 14.65
CA ARG A 84 -18.93 -1.86 14.35
C ARG A 84 -20.26 -2.44 13.83
N PRO A 85 -20.26 -3.14 12.69
CA PRO A 85 -21.43 -3.88 12.24
C PRO A 85 -21.73 -5.04 13.20
N ARG A 86 -23.00 -5.41 13.29
CA ARG A 86 -23.42 -6.62 14.01
C ARG A 86 -23.08 -7.85 13.17
N ASP A 87 -22.71 -8.92 13.86
CA ASP A 87 -22.43 -10.23 13.26
C ASP A 87 -23.62 -11.17 13.51
N ASP A 88 -24.81 -10.76 13.06
CA ASP A 88 -26.10 -11.41 13.26
C ASP A 88 -26.67 -12.02 11.97
N CYS A 89 -25.84 -12.21 10.94
CA CYS A 89 -26.27 -12.80 9.69
C CYS A 89 -26.53 -14.31 9.81
N HIS A 90 -27.66 -14.76 9.27
CA HIS A 90 -27.88 -16.17 8.93
C HIS A 90 -27.47 -16.40 7.48
N ASP A 91 -26.22 -16.83 7.28
CA ASP A 91 -25.66 -17.07 5.95
C ASP A 91 -26.55 -17.98 5.09
N ASN A 92 -26.65 -17.67 3.80
CA ASN A 92 -27.28 -18.53 2.80
C ASN A 92 -26.43 -18.55 1.51
N GLU A 93 -26.98 -19.07 0.40
CA GLU A 93 -26.19 -19.23 -0.82
C GLU A 93 -25.65 -17.89 -1.40
N ARG A 94 -26.32 -16.76 -1.17
CA ARG A 94 -25.96 -15.44 -1.76
C ARG A 94 -25.58 -14.35 -0.75
N VAL A 95 -26.13 -14.42 0.47
CA VAL A 95 -25.96 -13.41 1.51
C VAL A 95 -25.08 -13.96 2.63
N TYR A 96 -24.04 -13.21 2.99
CA TYR A 96 -23.10 -13.60 4.04
C TYR A 96 -22.84 -12.49 5.04
N GLY A 97 -22.56 -12.87 6.29
CA GLY A 97 -21.90 -12.00 7.25
C GLY A 97 -20.48 -11.64 6.77
N ILE A 98 -20.01 -10.46 7.14
CA ILE A 98 -18.73 -9.88 6.66
C ILE A 98 -17.55 -10.83 6.92
N ARG A 99 -17.45 -11.38 8.15
CA ARG A 99 -16.37 -12.29 8.54
C ARG A 99 -16.42 -13.59 7.76
N ASN A 100 -17.60 -14.17 7.59
CA ASN A 100 -17.77 -15.43 6.87
C ASN A 100 -17.47 -15.27 5.38
N ALA A 101 -17.90 -14.17 4.76
CA ALA A 101 -17.52 -13.81 3.40
C ALA A 101 -15.99 -13.72 3.25
N LEU A 102 -15.32 -13.00 4.17
CA LEU A 102 -13.87 -12.87 4.19
C LEU A 102 -13.16 -14.22 4.32
N VAL A 103 -13.58 -15.06 5.26
CA VAL A 103 -13.03 -16.42 5.44
C VAL A 103 -13.21 -17.27 4.18
N LYS A 104 -14.40 -17.23 3.56
CA LYS A 104 -14.68 -17.96 2.33
C LYS A 104 -13.76 -17.55 1.19
N ALA A 105 -13.57 -16.25 0.98
CA ALA A 105 -12.66 -15.75 -0.06
C ALA A 105 -11.20 -16.13 0.21
N ILE A 106 -10.75 -16.09 1.48
CA ILE A 106 -9.40 -16.53 1.85
C ILE A 106 -9.21 -18.03 1.56
N LYS A 107 -10.19 -18.87 1.88
CA LYS A 107 -10.10 -20.31 1.58
C LYS A 107 -10.15 -20.60 0.08
N GLU A 108 -11.02 -19.92 -0.67
CA GLU A 108 -11.11 -20.03 -2.13
C GLU A 108 -9.77 -19.73 -2.82
N LEU A 109 -9.00 -18.78 -2.27
CA LEU A 109 -7.69 -18.40 -2.78
C LEU A 109 -6.53 -19.29 -2.28
N GLY A 110 -6.85 -20.39 -1.58
CA GLY A 110 -5.91 -21.47 -1.29
C GLY A 110 -5.31 -21.46 0.12
N ALA A 111 -5.92 -20.79 1.09
CA ALA A 111 -5.49 -20.89 2.49
C ALA A 111 -5.91 -22.21 3.15
N ASP A 112 -5.02 -22.79 3.95
CA ASP A 112 -5.29 -23.97 4.78
C ASP A 112 -6.23 -23.64 5.96
N ASP A 113 -6.88 -24.68 6.49
CA ASP A 113 -7.61 -24.58 7.75
C ASP A 113 -6.65 -24.22 8.90
N ASN A 114 -6.93 -23.10 9.60
CA ASN A 114 -6.10 -22.51 10.67
C ASN A 114 -4.85 -21.74 10.22
N ALA A 115 -4.78 -21.28 8.97
CA ALA A 115 -3.64 -20.48 8.49
C ALA A 115 -3.57 -19.06 9.08
N PHE A 116 -4.63 -18.58 9.74
CA PHE A 116 -4.73 -17.25 10.35
C PHE A 116 -5.78 -17.23 11.47
N ASP A 117 -5.66 -16.25 12.37
CA ASP A 117 -6.69 -15.96 13.37
C ASP A 117 -7.75 -15.01 12.81
N LEU A 118 -9.03 -15.34 13.01
CA LEU A 118 -10.12 -14.49 12.54
C LEU A 118 -10.34 -13.31 13.49
N PRO A 119 -10.07 -12.06 13.08
CA PRO A 119 -10.18 -10.90 13.96
C PRO A 119 -11.62 -10.63 14.40
N GLU A 120 -11.76 -9.95 15.53
CA GLU A 120 -13.02 -9.35 15.96
C GLU A 120 -13.38 -8.17 15.06
N ILE A 121 -14.69 -7.91 14.94
CA ILE A 121 -15.24 -6.70 14.33
C ILE A 121 -15.23 -5.60 15.39
N VAL A 122 -14.60 -4.49 15.04
CA VAL A 122 -14.46 -3.31 15.89
C VAL A 122 -14.94 -2.06 15.16
N ASP A 123 -15.06 -0.94 15.87
CA ASP A 123 -15.30 0.35 15.25
C ASP A 123 -14.08 0.71 14.38
N VAL A 124 -14.31 1.13 13.14
CA VAL A 124 -13.23 1.48 12.21
C VAL A 124 -13.10 2.99 12.15
N GLN A 125 -11.93 3.50 12.54
CA GLN A 125 -11.64 4.93 12.50
C GLN A 125 -11.22 5.37 11.09
N ALA A 126 -11.62 6.57 10.69
CA ALA A 126 -11.30 7.16 9.40
C ALA A 126 -11.25 8.70 9.45
N GLU A 127 -10.71 9.32 8.41
CA GLU A 127 -10.74 10.77 8.21
C GLU A 127 -11.25 11.12 6.81
N TRP A 128 -12.29 11.93 6.74
CA TRP A 128 -12.65 12.66 5.53
C TRP A 128 -11.66 13.80 5.32
N THR A 129 -11.06 13.87 4.13
CA THR A 129 -10.14 14.94 3.74
C THR A 129 -10.64 15.62 2.47
N GLY A 130 -10.68 16.95 2.50
CA GLY A 130 -10.97 17.80 1.35
C GLY A 130 -10.01 18.98 1.28
N TYR A 131 -9.94 19.63 0.13
CA TYR A 131 -9.20 20.88 -0.01
C TYR A 131 -10.04 22.06 0.47
N ARG A 132 -9.42 22.98 1.23
CA ARG A 132 -10.07 24.19 1.74
C ARG A 132 -9.53 25.41 1.02
N SER A 133 -10.29 25.90 0.04
CA SER A 133 -9.89 26.97 -0.85
C SER A 133 -9.79 28.33 -0.14
N GLY A 134 -8.90 29.20 -0.64
CA GLY A 134 -8.75 30.57 -0.13
C GLY A 134 -8.12 30.68 1.28
N VAL A 135 -7.51 29.61 1.79
CA VAL A 135 -6.95 29.55 3.15
C VAL A 135 -5.42 29.46 3.13
N SER A 136 -4.78 30.17 4.07
CA SER A 136 -3.32 30.16 4.24
C SER A 136 -2.79 28.80 4.68
N THR A 137 -1.56 28.46 4.29
CA THR A 137 -0.83 27.26 4.73
C THR A 137 -0.57 27.19 6.23
N LEU A 138 -0.64 28.33 6.92
CA LEU A 138 -0.48 28.42 8.38
C LEU A 138 -1.81 28.43 9.14
N ALA A 139 -2.95 28.39 8.44
CA ALA A 139 -4.25 28.43 9.08
C ALA A 139 -4.49 27.17 9.91
N ARG A 140 -5.10 27.34 11.09
CA ARG A 140 -5.55 26.22 11.91
C ARG A 140 -6.88 25.69 11.40
N ARG A 141 -7.10 24.38 11.58
CA ARG A 141 -8.43 23.77 11.47
C ARG A 141 -9.41 24.48 12.40
N LEU A 142 -10.64 24.67 11.90
CA LEU A 142 -11.72 25.28 12.67
C LEU A 142 -12.08 24.40 13.86
N ASP A 143 -12.41 25.01 14.98
CA ASP A 143 -12.92 24.29 16.16
C ASP A 143 -14.46 24.20 16.09
N ILE A 144 -14.94 23.26 15.29
CA ILE A 144 -16.37 22.97 15.06
C ILE A 144 -16.61 21.46 15.07
N PRO A 145 -17.83 20.99 15.37
CA PRO A 145 -18.16 19.56 15.38
C PRO A 145 -17.79 18.85 14.07
N GLU A 146 -17.42 17.57 14.16
CA GLU A 146 -16.94 16.76 13.02
C GLU A 146 -17.95 16.67 11.86
N CYS A 147 -19.24 16.50 12.16
CA CYS A 147 -20.29 16.54 11.15
C CYS A 147 -20.37 17.90 10.43
N LYS A 148 -20.07 19.00 11.13
CA LYS A 148 -20.04 20.34 10.55
C LYS A 148 -18.79 20.57 9.71
N GLN A 149 -17.65 19.99 10.08
CA GLN A 149 -16.46 19.95 9.22
C GLN A 149 -16.79 19.28 7.89
N TYR A 150 -17.44 18.11 7.94
CA TYR A 150 -17.87 17.38 6.75
C TYR A 150 -18.85 18.20 5.90
N GLU A 151 -19.89 18.80 6.52
CA GLU A 151 -20.86 19.64 5.80
C GLU A 151 -20.18 20.82 5.09
N MET A 152 -19.24 21.51 5.75
CA MET A 152 -18.53 22.64 5.15
C MET A 152 -17.59 22.18 4.04
N MET A 153 -16.88 21.06 4.23
CA MET A 153 -16.04 20.44 3.21
C MET A 153 -16.85 20.14 1.94
N MET A 154 -18.04 19.55 2.09
CA MET A 154 -18.89 19.17 0.95
C MET A 154 -19.39 20.35 0.13
N LYS A 155 -19.35 21.59 0.65
CA LYS A 155 -19.67 22.81 -0.13
C LYS A 155 -18.58 23.15 -1.15
N GLU A 156 -17.37 22.64 -0.96
CA GLU A 156 -16.22 22.86 -1.85
C GLU A 156 -15.91 21.64 -2.74
N VAL A 157 -16.52 20.49 -2.47
CA VAL A 157 -16.40 19.29 -3.31
C VAL A 157 -17.18 19.49 -4.61
N ALA A 158 -16.52 19.28 -5.74
CA ALA A 158 -17.14 19.43 -7.05
C ALA A 158 -18.22 18.34 -7.27
N PRO A 159 -19.35 18.66 -7.92
CA PRO A 159 -20.34 17.65 -8.29
C PRO A 159 -19.73 16.55 -9.18
N ASN A 160 -20.16 15.30 -8.99
CA ASN A 160 -19.69 14.12 -9.75
C ASN A 160 -18.17 13.88 -9.70
N SER A 161 -17.48 14.40 -8.69
CA SER A 161 -16.07 14.13 -8.43
C SER A 161 -15.87 12.80 -7.69
N PRO A 162 -14.69 12.16 -7.80
CA PRO A 162 -14.43 10.89 -7.13
C PRO A 162 -14.40 11.02 -5.60
N THR A 163 -14.84 9.96 -4.94
CA THR A 163 -14.52 9.66 -3.54
C THR A 163 -13.37 8.68 -3.52
N ILE A 164 -12.22 9.09 -2.98
CA ILE A 164 -11.02 8.26 -2.95
C ILE A 164 -10.96 7.54 -1.59
N LEU A 165 -11.26 6.25 -1.57
CA LEU A 165 -11.01 5.38 -0.41
C LEU A 165 -9.50 5.13 -0.33
N TYR A 166 -8.85 5.76 0.64
CA TYR A 166 -7.39 5.84 0.71
C TYR A 166 -6.84 5.00 1.86
N PHE A 167 -5.80 4.22 1.55
CA PHE A 167 -5.05 3.43 2.51
C PHE A 167 -3.59 3.91 2.54
N HIS A 168 -3.11 4.28 3.71
CA HIS A 168 -1.75 4.81 3.87
C HIS A 168 -0.66 3.73 3.75
N GLY A 169 0.56 4.13 3.38
CA GLY A 169 1.76 3.30 3.49
C GLY A 169 2.18 3.04 4.93
N GLY A 170 3.38 2.49 5.14
CA GLY A 170 3.91 2.20 6.48
C GLY A 170 4.09 0.71 6.80
N ALA A 171 4.22 -0.12 5.77
CA ALA A 171 4.53 -1.55 5.89
C ALA A 171 3.54 -2.35 6.78
N PHE A 172 2.25 -1.95 6.78
CA PHE A 172 1.20 -2.46 7.67
C PHE A 172 1.46 -2.31 9.17
N CYS A 173 2.57 -1.70 9.57
CA CYS A 173 3.04 -1.65 10.95
C CYS A 173 3.20 -0.22 11.47
N LEU A 174 3.15 0.79 10.61
CA LEU A 174 3.46 2.18 10.93
C LEU A 174 2.44 3.11 10.29
N MET A 175 2.55 4.39 10.66
CA MET A 175 1.82 5.51 10.06
C MET A 175 0.33 5.48 10.36
N ASP A 176 -0.37 6.41 9.73
CA ASP A 176 -1.73 6.81 10.06
C ASP A 176 -2.30 7.73 8.96
N PRO A 177 -3.64 7.89 8.83
CA PRO A 177 -4.21 8.96 8.00
C PRO A 177 -3.59 10.35 8.27
N VAL A 178 -3.24 10.65 9.53
CA VAL A 178 -2.55 11.90 9.92
C VAL A 178 -1.31 12.18 9.07
N THR A 179 -0.48 11.15 8.83
CA THR A 179 0.78 11.30 8.09
C THR A 179 0.58 11.56 6.59
N HIS A 180 -0.60 11.22 6.06
CA HIS A 180 -0.91 11.31 4.63
C HIS A 180 -1.83 12.51 4.30
N ARG A 181 -2.27 13.30 5.29
CA ARG A 181 -3.14 14.48 5.08
C ARG A 181 -2.65 15.43 3.98
N PRO A 182 -1.34 15.77 3.84
CA PRO A 182 -0.88 16.61 2.74
C PRO A 182 -1.15 15.97 1.36
N ALA A 183 -0.85 14.68 1.21
CA ALA A 183 -1.08 13.95 -0.03
C ALA A 183 -2.58 13.82 -0.33
N THR A 184 -3.41 13.42 0.64
CA THR A 184 -4.85 13.26 0.43
C THR A 184 -5.56 14.60 0.22
N SER A 185 -5.09 15.68 0.84
CA SER A 185 -5.59 17.03 0.57
C SER A 185 -5.22 17.50 -0.84
N ALA A 186 -4.01 17.20 -1.32
CA ALA A 186 -3.60 17.53 -2.68
C ALA A 186 -4.35 16.69 -3.72
N LEU A 187 -4.62 15.40 -3.44
CA LEU A 187 -5.48 14.56 -4.29
C LEU A 187 -6.90 15.13 -4.35
N ALA A 188 -7.48 15.51 -3.20
CA ALA A 188 -8.79 16.14 -3.16
C ALA A 188 -8.82 17.44 -3.98
N GLN A 189 -7.77 18.25 -3.89
CA GLN A 189 -7.64 19.48 -4.68
C GLN A 189 -7.61 19.21 -6.19
N GLN A 190 -6.73 18.31 -6.65
CA GLN A 190 -6.53 18.06 -8.07
C GLN A 190 -7.71 17.32 -8.72
N THR A 191 -8.41 16.48 -7.96
CA THR A 191 -9.58 15.75 -8.44
C THR A 191 -10.89 16.53 -8.31
N GLY A 192 -10.88 17.65 -7.57
CA GLY A 192 -12.08 18.33 -7.09
C GLY A 192 -12.94 17.46 -6.15
N GLY A 193 -12.41 16.31 -5.73
CA GLY A 193 -13.11 15.29 -4.94
C GLY A 193 -12.79 15.35 -3.46
N ARG A 194 -12.86 14.18 -2.82
CA ARG A 194 -12.56 14.01 -1.40
C ARG A 194 -11.92 12.66 -1.16
N CYS A 195 -11.09 12.57 -0.12
CA CYS A 195 -10.52 11.31 0.33
C CYS A 195 -11.23 10.83 1.60
N PHE A 196 -11.42 9.52 1.72
CA PHE A 196 -11.81 8.84 2.94
C PHE A 196 -10.66 7.92 3.37
N SER A 197 -9.83 8.42 4.28
CA SER A 197 -8.58 7.77 4.69
C SER A 197 -8.84 6.86 5.88
N VAL A 198 -8.59 5.55 5.71
CA VAL A 198 -8.90 4.54 6.73
C VAL A 198 -7.73 4.41 7.71
N ARG A 199 -8.02 4.45 9.01
CA ARG A 199 -7.08 4.11 10.08
C ARG A 199 -7.22 2.63 10.40
N TYR A 200 -6.76 1.80 9.47
CA TYR A 200 -6.84 0.35 9.60
C TYR A 200 -5.90 -0.15 10.72
N ARG A 201 -6.25 -1.27 11.35
CA ARG A 201 -5.45 -1.86 12.42
C ARG A 201 -4.07 -2.29 11.93
N LEU A 202 -3.06 -2.07 12.79
CA LEU A 202 -1.65 -2.32 12.45
C LEU A 202 -1.14 -3.64 13.03
N ALA A 203 -0.31 -4.30 12.25
CA ALA A 203 0.53 -5.39 12.70
C ALA A 203 1.68 -4.87 13.59
N PRO A 204 2.26 -5.69 14.49
CA PRO A 204 1.97 -7.11 14.73
C PRO A 204 0.76 -7.40 15.64
N GLN A 205 0.16 -6.40 16.28
CA GLN A 205 -0.97 -6.57 17.20
C GLN A 205 -2.18 -7.17 16.49
N ASP A 206 -2.45 -6.69 15.27
CA ASP A 206 -3.56 -7.11 14.44
C ASP A 206 -3.03 -7.56 13.07
N PRO A 207 -2.54 -8.81 12.94
CA PRO A 207 -2.08 -9.32 11.66
C PRO A 207 -3.21 -9.50 10.65
N PHE A 208 -2.85 -9.85 9.41
CA PHE A 208 -3.78 -10.32 8.41
C PHE A 208 -4.74 -11.38 8.99
N PRO A 209 -6.06 -11.25 8.77
CA PRO A 209 -6.72 -10.33 7.83
C PRO A 209 -7.31 -9.04 8.44
N SER A 210 -6.86 -8.56 9.61
CA SER A 210 -7.46 -7.40 10.32
C SER A 210 -7.55 -6.13 9.47
N ALA A 211 -6.45 -5.70 8.84
CA ALA A 211 -6.45 -4.51 8.01
C ALA A 211 -7.40 -4.63 6.78
N LEU A 212 -7.49 -5.84 6.20
CA LEU A 212 -8.39 -6.13 5.08
C LEU A 212 -9.86 -6.12 5.51
N LEU A 213 -10.16 -6.64 6.72
CA LEU A 213 -11.50 -6.54 7.30
C LEU A 213 -11.91 -5.07 7.52
N ASP A 214 -11.00 -4.25 8.05
CA ASP A 214 -11.26 -2.82 8.27
C ASP A 214 -11.47 -2.07 6.94
N ALA A 215 -10.67 -2.40 5.92
CA ALA A 215 -10.83 -1.88 4.57
C ALA A 215 -12.18 -2.27 3.94
N PHE A 216 -12.63 -3.51 4.16
CA PHE A 216 -13.92 -3.98 3.66
C PHE A 216 -15.09 -3.28 4.36
N ILE A 217 -15.04 -3.13 5.69
CA ILE A 217 -16.02 -2.37 6.47
C ILE A 217 -16.06 -0.91 6.01
N ALA A 218 -14.90 -0.29 5.75
CA ALA A 218 -14.83 1.07 5.23
C ALA A 218 -15.52 1.20 3.88
N TYR A 219 -15.25 0.29 2.93
CA TYR A 219 -15.95 0.28 1.64
C TYR A 219 -17.47 0.11 1.78
N LEU A 220 -17.92 -0.87 2.56
CA LEU A 220 -19.35 -1.10 2.81
C LEU A 220 -20.02 0.13 3.43
N SER A 221 -19.33 0.82 4.35
CA SER A 221 -19.83 2.06 4.96
C SER A 221 -19.98 3.22 3.97
N LEU A 222 -19.19 3.26 2.88
CA LEU A 222 -19.33 4.29 1.85
C LEU A 222 -20.55 4.04 0.97
N ILE A 223 -20.79 2.79 0.57
CA ILE A 223 -21.91 2.42 -0.32
C ILE A 223 -23.23 2.21 0.45
N SER A 224 -23.17 1.92 1.75
CA SER A 224 -24.32 1.73 2.63
C SER A 224 -24.00 2.26 4.04
N PRO A 225 -23.95 3.59 4.21
CA PRO A 225 -23.66 4.19 5.51
C PRO A 225 -24.68 3.80 6.58
N PRO A 226 -24.23 3.45 7.80
CA PRO A 226 -25.15 3.23 8.92
C PRO A 226 -25.95 4.49 9.27
N PRO A 227 -27.11 4.36 9.94
CA PRO A 227 -27.89 5.51 10.40
C PRO A 227 -27.05 6.48 11.25
N GLY A 228 -27.15 7.78 10.95
CA GLY A 228 -26.38 8.83 11.64
C GLY A 228 -24.99 9.09 11.06
N SER A 229 -24.61 8.43 9.96
CA SER A 229 -23.39 8.76 9.21
C SER A 229 -23.40 10.21 8.71
N PHE A 230 -22.21 10.77 8.48
CA PHE A 230 -22.10 12.14 7.96
C PHE A 230 -22.52 12.28 6.49
N HIS A 231 -22.62 11.16 5.77
CA HIS A 231 -22.81 11.13 4.34
C HIS A 231 -23.92 10.16 3.93
N GLU A 232 -24.49 10.43 2.77
CA GLU A 232 -25.41 9.54 2.06
C GLU A 232 -24.65 8.42 1.31
N PRO A 233 -25.35 7.35 0.89
CA PRO A 233 -24.76 6.30 0.06
C PRO A 233 -24.02 6.86 -1.16
N ILE A 234 -22.79 6.40 -1.37
CA ILE A 234 -21.95 6.77 -2.52
C ILE A 234 -22.01 5.62 -3.52
N SER A 235 -22.36 5.92 -4.78
CA SER A 235 -22.29 4.92 -5.85
C SER A 235 -20.87 4.38 -5.99
N ALA A 236 -20.73 3.05 -6.09
CA ALA A 236 -19.44 2.39 -6.31
C ALA A 236 -18.69 2.94 -7.53
N LYS A 237 -19.43 3.39 -8.56
CA LYS A 237 -18.88 4.02 -9.79
C LYS A 237 -18.12 5.32 -9.55
N ASN A 238 -18.31 5.91 -8.37
CA ASN A 238 -17.64 7.13 -7.93
C ASN A 238 -16.60 6.85 -6.84
N ILE A 239 -16.36 5.60 -6.45
CA ILE A 239 -15.38 5.22 -5.43
C ILE A 239 -14.11 4.70 -6.10
N MET A 240 -13.01 5.43 -5.91
CA MET A 240 -11.67 5.01 -6.29
C MET A 240 -10.99 4.35 -5.10
N PHE A 241 -10.40 3.17 -5.28
CA PHE A 241 -9.47 2.62 -4.29
C PHE A 241 -8.08 3.17 -4.56
N SER A 242 -7.40 3.64 -3.53
CA SER A 242 -6.06 4.21 -3.67
C SER A 242 -5.20 4.02 -2.44
N GLY A 243 -3.90 4.11 -2.62
CA GLY A 243 -2.92 4.04 -1.56
C GLY A 243 -1.51 4.01 -2.11
N ASP A 244 -0.54 4.01 -1.20
CA ASP A 244 0.87 3.90 -1.51
C ASP A 244 1.51 2.73 -0.75
N SER A 245 2.58 2.13 -1.28
CA SER A 245 3.34 1.10 -0.57
C SER A 245 2.44 -0.04 -0.04
N SER A 246 2.43 -0.31 1.27
CA SER A 246 1.53 -1.29 1.89
C SER A 246 0.05 -0.93 1.74
N GLY A 247 -0.30 0.36 1.73
CA GLY A 247 -1.66 0.82 1.53
C GLY A 247 -2.15 0.55 0.11
N ALA A 248 -1.28 0.71 -0.89
CA ALA A 248 -1.55 0.22 -2.25
C ALA A 248 -1.75 -1.30 -2.30
N GLY A 249 -0.97 -2.06 -1.55
CA GLY A 249 -1.19 -3.50 -1.35
C GLY A 249 -2.57 -3.80 -0.77
N LEU A 250 -2.97 -3.08 0.28
CA LEU A 250 -4.28 -3.23 0.92
C LEU A 250 -5.45 -2.89 -0.03
N ALA A 251 -5.33 -1.79 -0.77
CA ALA A 251 -6.30 -1.39 -1.79
C ALA A 251 -6.48 -2.49 -2.86
N THR A 252 -5.36 -3.09 -3.27
CA THR A 252 -5.33 -4.16 -4.26
C THR A 252 -5.93 -5.45 -3.72
N SER A 253 -5.64 -5.81 -2.46
CA SER A 253 -6.26 -6.94 -1.77
C SER A 253 -7.77 -6.77 -1.59
N LEU A 254 -8.25 -5.55 -1.28
CA LEU A 254 -9.67 -5.26 -1.19
C LEU A 254 -10.37 -5.46 -2.53
N LEU A 255 -9.80 -4.98 -3.63
CA LEU A 255 -10.36 -5.21 -4.96
C LEU A 255 -10.40 -6.70 -5.30
N LEU A 256 -9.32 -7.43 -5.03
CA LEU A 256 -9.26 -8.88 -5.24
C LEU A 256 -10.29 -9.63 -4.40
N LEU A 257 -10.52 -9.20 -3.15
CA LEU A 257 -11.56 -9.75 -2.28
C LEU A 257 -12.94 -9.62 -2.94
N LEU A 258 -13.30 -8.42 -3.40
CA LEU A 258 -14.60 -8.19 -4.06
C LEU A 258 -14.76 -9.04 -5.33
N ILE A 259 -13.73 -9.10 -6.18
CA ILE A 259 -13.75 -9.94 -7.40
C ILE A 259 -13.93 -11.41 -7.03
N THR A 260 -13.23 -11.88 -6.00
CA THR A 260 -13.31 -13.27 -5.54
C THR A 260 -14.71 -13.59 -5.03
N LEU A 261 -15.29 -12.73 -4.19
CA LEU A 261 -16.67 -12.89 -3.69
C LEU A 261 -17.67 -12.96 -4.85
N ASN A 262 -17.59 -12.05 -5.82
CA ASN A 262 -18.48 -12.07 -6.98
C ASN A 262 -18.31 -13.35 -7.83
N ARG A 263 -17.09 -13.83 -8.03
CA ARG A 263 -16.81 -15.11 -8.74
C ARG A 263 -17.39 -16.32 -8.01
N MET A 264 -17.46 -16.27 -6.69
CA MET A 264 -18.09 -17.29 -5.85
C MET A 264 -19.63 -17.21 -5.83
N GLY A 265 -20.22 -16.22 -6.53
CA GLY A 265 -21.67 -15.97 -6.49
C GLY A 265 -22.14 -15.25 -5.22
N ILE A 266 -21.22 -14.70 -4.43
CA ILE A 266 -21.52 -13.88 -3.25
C ILE A 266 -21.62 -12.43 -3.72
N ASP A 267 -22.85 -11.95 -3.86
CA ASP A 267 -23.18 -10.61 -4.37
C ASP A 267 -23.79 -9.70 -3.30
N HIS A 268 -24.07 -10.20 -2.10
CA HIS A 268 -24.61 -9.41 -0.99
C HIS A 268 -23.88 -9.68 0.33
N ILE A 269 -23.62 -8.61 1.08
CA ILE A 269 -23.03 -8.66 2.42
C ILE A 269 -24.03 -8.10 3.41
N HIS A 270 -24.31 -8.84 4.48
CA HIS A 270 -25.10 -8.34 5.58
C HIS A 270 -24.29 -7.31 6.39
N PHE A 271 -24.76 -6.07 6.43
CA PHE A 271 -24.07 -4.93 7.03
C PHE A 271 -25.09 -4.01 7.71
N HIS A 272 -24.96 -3.80 9.03
CA HIS A 272 -25.90 -2.98 9.83
C HIS A 272 -27.40 -3.29 9.62
N GLY A 273 -27.76 -4.58 9.54
CA GLY A 273 -29.14 -5.02 9.43
C GLY A 273 -29.73 -4.96 8.01
N VAL A 274 -28.93 -4.59 7.00
CA VAL A 274 -29.33 -4.58 5.60
C VAL A 274 -28.40 -5.47 4.76
N ASN A 275 -28.91 -5.98 3.64
CA ASN A 275 -28.10 -6.75 2.69
C ASN A 275 -27.59 -5.80 1.61
N VAL A 276 -26.30 -5.51 1.65
CA VAL A 276 -25.63 -4.54 0.78
C VAL A 276 -25.13 -5.25 -0.47
N PRO A 277 -25.55 -4.84 -1.69
CA PRO A 277 -25.03 -5.41 -2.92
C PRO A 277 -23.56 -5.00 -3.09
N ILE A 278 -22.72 -5.95 -3.48
CA ILE A 278 -21.31 -5.74 -3.81
C ILE A 278 -21.03 -6.17 -5.25
N ASP A 279 -20.41 -5.29 -6.02
CA ASP A 279 -20.00 -5.58 -7.39
C ASP A 279 -18.64 -4.90 -7.66
N ALA A 280 -17.61 -5.72 -7.83
CA ALA A 280 -16.26 -5.25 -8.11
C ALA A 280 -16.14 -4.57 -9.48
N THR A 281 -17.02 -4.89 -10.43
CA THR A 281 -17.02 -4.30 -11.78
C THR A 281 -17.58 -2.88 -11.79
N GLU A 282 -18.31 -2.51 -10.74
CA GLU A 282 -18.92 -1.19 -10.58
C GLU A 282 -18.03 -0.23 -9.80
N VAL A 283 -16.93 -0.71 -9.19
CA VAL A 283 -15.92 0.16 -8.57
C VAL A 283 -15.25 1.03 -9.64
N ALA A 284 -15.09 2.33 -9.38
CA ALA A 284 -14.58 3.27 -10.37
C ALA A 284 -13.19 2.88 -10.90
N GLY A 285 -12.30 2.42 -10.02
CA GLY A 285 -10.96 1.97 -10.37
C GLY A 285 -10.03 1.83 -9.17
N LEU A 286 -8.79 1.43 -9.45
CA LEU A 286 -7.69 1.29 -8.50
C LEU A 286 -6.51 2.18 -8.93
N ALA A 287 -6.10 3.13 -8.10
CA ALA A 287 -4.98 4.03 -8.38
C ALA A 287 -3.90 3.89 -7.31
N ILE A 288 -2.79 3.25 -7.65
CA ILE A 288 -1.74 2.87 -6.69
C ILE A 288 -0.37 3.41 -7.08
N THR A 289 0.38 3.85 -6.08
CA THR A 289 1.74 4.38 -6.25
C THR A 289 2.73 3.58 -5.41
N SER A 290 3.89 3.28 -5.99
CA SER A 290 4.95 2.48 -5.36
C SER A 290 4.41 1.22 -4.64
N PRO A 291 3.62 0.35 -5.30
CA PRO A 291 2.79 -0.62 -4.61
C PRO A 291 3.61 -1.78 -4.04
N TRP A 292 3.33 -2.16 -2.78
CA TRP A 292 3.88 -3.38 -2.19
C TRP A 292 2.86 -4.52 -2.27
N LEU A 293 3.07 -5.41 -3.23
CA LEU A 293 2.22 -6.52 -3.69
C LEU A 293 2.82 -7.92 -3.40
N ASP A 294 4.09 -7.99 -2.99
CA ASP A 294 4.81 -9.19 -2.56
C ASP A 294 5.46 -8.97 -1.18
N ILE A 295 4.76 -9.36 -0.11
CA ILE A 295 5.26 -9.29 1.28
C ILE A 295 6.56 -10.08 1.45
N SER A 296 6.74 -11.15 0.67
CA SER A 296 7.89 -12.03 0.75
C SER A 296 9.17 -11.38 0.20
N ARG A 297 9.06 -10.27 -0.56
CA ARG A 297 10.17 -9.53 -1.19
C ARG A 297 11.07 -10.46 -1.99
N SER A 298 10.45 -11.25 -2.86
CA SER A 298 11.08 -12.34 -3.60
C SER A 298 11.80 -11.91 -4.87
N LEU A 299 11.44 -10.76 -5.43
CA LEU A 299 11.86 -10.35 -6.76
C LEU A 299 13.23 -9.62 -6.80
N PRO A 300 13.95 -9.68 -7.91
CA PRO A 300 15.31 -9.12 -8.02
C PRO A 300 15.45 -7.61 -7.77
N SER A 301 14.41 -6.79 -8.05
CA SER A 301 14.44 -5.33 -7.86
C SER A 301 14.78 -4.93 -6.42
N VAL A 302 14.41 -5.76 -5.44
CA VAL A 302 14.72 -5.57 -4.01
C VAL A 302 16.21 -5.34 -3.77
N LEU A 303 17.08 -6.00 -4.55
CA LEU A 303 18.52 -5.82 -4.48
C LEU A 303 19.08 -4.98 -5.63
N ARG A 304 18.57 -5.17 -6.85
CA ARG A 304 19.05 -4.48 -8.06
C ARG A 304 18.95 -2.96 -7.94
N ASN A 305 17.88 -2.46 -7.33
CA ASN A 305 17.57 -1.03 -7.30
C ASN A 305 18.02 -0.34 -6.00
N ILE A 306 18.75 -1.04 -5.13
CA ILE A 306 19.20 -0.51 -3.84
C ILE A 306 19.96 0.81 -3.99
N GLN A 307 20.64 1.06 -5.10
CA GLN A 307 21.41 2.29 -5.29
C GLN A 307 20.55 3.53 -5.53
N TYR A 308 19.29 3.36 -5.93
CA TYR A 308 18.37 4.46 -6.23
C TYR A 308 17.34 4.69 -5.11
N ASP A 309 17.13 3.70 -4.25
CA ASP A 309 15.95 3.63 -3.38
C ASP A 309 16.21 4.13 -1.94
N ILE A 310 15.18 4.65 -1.28
CA ILE A 310 15.20 4.97 0.15
C ILE A 310 14.97 3.72 1.01
N ILE A 311 14.32 2.69 0.48
CA ILE A 311 14.09 1.43 1.19
C ILE A 311 15.38 0.61 1.21
N ALA A 312 15.78 0.18 2.42
CA ALA A 312 16.90 -0.72 2.57
C ALA A 312 16.53 -2.16 2.21
N PRO A 313 17.52 -2.96 1.76
CA PRO A 313 17.32 -4.37 1.52
C PRO A 313 16.97 -5.10 2.83
N PRO A 314 16.44 -6.34 2.73
CA PRO A 314 16.35 -7.26 3.86
C PRO A 314 17.69 -7.39 4.61
N SER A 315 17.64 -7.89 5.85
CA SER A 315 18.82 -7.96 6.74
C SER A 315 20.07 -8.51 6.03
N SER A 316 21.22 -7.87 6.25
CA SER A 316 22.47 -8.17 5.51
C SER A 316 23.02 -9.57 5.75
N ASP A 317 22.59 -10.24 6.83
CA ASP A 317 22.94 -11.62 7.14
C ASP A 317 21.90 -12.63 6.64
N TYR A 318 20.80 -12.16 6.03
CA TYR A 318 19.66 -12.96 5.55
C TYR A 318 19.11 -13.93 6.60
N THR A 319 19.29 -13.62 7.89
CA THR A 319 18.79 -14.47 8.98
C THR A 319 17.34 -14.21 9.29
N MET A 320 16.87 -12.98 9.03
CA MET A 320 15.50 -12.54 9.23
C MET A 320 15.01 -11.80 7.97
N PRO A 321 13.73 -11.95 7.59
CA PRO A 321 13.22 -11.25 6.43
C PRO A 321 13.12 -9.74 6.68
N HIS A 322 12.87 -9.30 7.92
CA HIS A 322 12.80 -7.89 8.30
C HIS A 322 14.06 -7.45 9.10
N PRO A 323 14.28 -6.13 9.29
CA PRO A 323 15.31 -5.65 10.20
C PRO A 323 15.10 -6.21 11.61
N ARG A 324 16.18 -6.48 12.36
CA ARG A 324 16.06 -6.95 13.75
C ARG A 324 15.52 -5.83 14.64
N PHE A 325 14.20 -5.81 14.82
CA PHE A 325 13.54 -4.87 15.70
C PHE A 325 13.93 -5.16 17.16
N PRO A 326 14.38 -4.14 17.92
CA PRO A 326 14.52 -4.26 19.37
C PRO A 326 13.22 -4.75 20.03
N HIS A 327 13.36 -5.52 21.10
CA HIS A 327 12.22 -6.04 21.85
C HIS A 327 11.41 -4.90 22.48
N ASP A 328 10.09 -5.05 22.47
CA ASP A 328 9.12 -4.27 23.23
C ASP A 328 7.90 -5.14 23.56
N SER A 329 6.80 -4.52 24.01
CA SER A 329 5.61 -5.27 24.43
C SER A 329 4.80 -5.89 23.27
N VAL A 330 5.11 -5.57 22.01
CA VAL A 330 4.40 -6.09 20.82
C VAL A 330 5.31 -6.92 19.91
N TRP A 331 6.62 -6.77 20.02
CA TRP A 331 7.60 -7.52 19.24
C TRP A 331 8.81 -8.01 20.08
N PRO A 332 9.28 -9.26 19.92
CA PRO A 332 8.70 -10.32 19.10
C PRO A 332 7.28 -10.66 19.56
N ALA A 333 6.45 -11.09 18.61
CA ALA A 333 5.09 -11.46 18.91
C ALA A 333 5.03 -12.64 19.88
N ARG A 334 4.02 -12.68 20.77
CA ARG A 334 3.85 -13.76 21.77
C ARG A 334 3.80 -15.15 21.15
N SER A 335 3.18 -15.26 19.97
CA SER A 335 3.40 -16.38 19.06
C SER A 335 4.55 -15.96 18.14
N PRO A 336 5.72 -16.62 18.21
CA PRO A 336 6.85 -16.24 17.37
C PRO A 336 6.47 -16.23 15.91
N ARG A 337 6.80 -15.12 15.27
CA ARG A 337 6.62 -14.91 13.85
C ARG A 337 7.88 -14.37 13.22
N VAL A 338 8.05 -14.70 11.95
CA VAL A 338 9.13 -14.15 11.12
C VAL A 338 8.66 -12.99 10.27
N GLU A 339 7.35 -12.75 10.17
CA GLU A 339 6.78 -11.57 9.52
C GLU A 339 5.90 -10.82 10.51
N THR A 340 5.83 -9.50 10.36
CA THR A 340 4.98 -8.68 11.23
C THR A 340 3.52 -8.77 10.82
N TYR A 341 3.25 -8.71 9.51
CA TYR A 341 1.91 -8.57 8.95
C TYR A 341 1.08 -9.86 8.97
N CYS A 342 1.68 -11.03 8.83
CA CYS A 342 0.93 -12.28 8.67
C CYS A 342 1.74 -13.48 9.20
N GLU A 343 1.05 -14.59 9.42
CA GLU A 343 1.68 -15.91 9.66
C GLU A 343 2.54 -16.32 8.45
N SER A 344 3.67 -16.99 8.67
CA SER A 344 4.62 -17.31 7.60
C SER A 344 4.04 -18.10 6.40
N PRO A 345 3.07 -19.02 6.55
CA PRO A 345 2.48 -19.71 5.40
C PRO A 345 1.67 -18.77 4.50
N MET A 346 1.15 -17.67 5.06
CA MET A 346 0.28 -16.72 4.38
C MET A 346 1.02 -15.67 3.55
N VAL A 347 2.36 -15.62 3.61
CA VAL A 347 3.15 -14.57 2.93
C VAL A 347 2.99 -14.56 1.40
N THR A 348 2.55 -15.66 0.79
CA THR A 348 2.21 -15.75 -0.65
C THR A 348 0.73 -15.98 -0.90
N HIS A 349 -0.13 -15.83 0.12
CA HIS A 349 -1.56 -15.90 -0.08
C HIS A 349 -2.00 -14.70 -0.93
N PRO A 350 -2.86 -14.85 -1.96
CA PRO A 350 -3.22 -13.75 -2.87
C PRO A 350 -3.81 -12.50 -2.19
N LEU A 351 -4.50 -12.63 -1.05
CA LEU A 351 -4.99 -11.46 -0.29
C LEU A 351 -3.94 -10.82 0.66
N VAL A 352 -2.79 -11.46 0.84
CA VAL A 352 -1.63 -10.92 1.57
C VAL A 352 -0.63 -10.31 0.59
N SER A 353 -0.32 -11.05 -0.47
CA SER A 353 0.56 -10.66 -1.57
C SER A 353 -0.21 -10.76 -2.89
N PRO A 354 -0.91 -9.69 -3.33
CA PRO A 354 -1.69 -9.68 -4.57
C PRO A 354 -0.92 -10.13 -5.82
N LEU A 355 0.41 -9.99 -5.84
CA LEU A 355 1.23 -10.50 -6.93
C LEU A 355 1.11 -12.04 -7.11
N ALA A 356 0.87 -12.78 -6.02
CA ALA A 356 0.69 -14.23 -6.03
C ALA A 356 -0.65 -14.67 -6.62
N ALA A 357 -1.60 -13.75 -6.83
CA ALA A 357 -2.82 -14.06 -7.55
C ALA A 357 -2.49 -14.49 -9.00
N LYS A 358 -3.20 -15.51 -9.47
CA LYS A 358 -3.12 -15.94 -10.86
C LYS A 358 -3.80 -14.92 -11.77
N ARG A 359 -3.38 -14.86 -13.03
CA ARG A 359 -3.93 -13.95 -14.03
C ARG A 359 -5.45 -14.04 -14.15
N GLU A 360 -6.01 -15.25 -14.11
CA GLU A 360 -7.46 -15.48 -14.19
C GLU A 360 -8.24 -14.88 -13.03
N HIS A 361 -7.60 -14.60 -11.89
CA HIS A 361 -8.25 -13.97 -10.74
C HIS A 361 -8.55 -12.49 -10.96
N TRP A 362 -7.95 -11.88 -11.99
CA TRP A 362 -8.10 -10.47 -12.34
C TRP A 362 -9.03 -10.23 -13.53
N ARG A 363 -9.73 -11.27 -14.02
CA ARG A 363 -10.71 -11.09 -15.10
C ARG A 363 -11.84 -10.16 -14.63
N GLY A 364 -12.17 -9.17 -15.45
CA GLY A 364 -13.21 -8.18 -15.12
C GLY A 364 -12.81 -7.16 -14.07
N VAL A 365 -11.51 -7.02 -13.77
CA VAL A 365 -11.00 -5.98 -12.87
C VAL A 365 -11.39 -4.58 -13.35
N ALA A 366 -11.75 -3.71 -12.41
CA ALA A 366 -11.93 -2.28 -12.67
C ALA A 366 -10.64 -1.65 -13.26
N PRO A 367 -10.72 -0.49 -13.94
CA PRO A 367 -9.52 0.16 -14.47
C PRO A 367 -8.44 0.37 -13.39
N VAL A 368 -7.17 0.13 -13.73
CA VAL A 368 -6.05 0.23 -12.80
C VAL A 368 -5.00 1.23 -13.29
N TYR A 369 -4.50 2.07 -12.38
CA TYR A 369 -3.33 2.91 -12.58
C TYR A 369 -2.22 2.47 -11.62
N VAL A 370 -1.02 2.29 -12.16
CA VAL A 370 0.17 1.91 -11.41
C VAL A 370 1.28 2.90 -11.72
N SER A 371 1.82 3.55 -10.70
CA SER A 371 3.05 4.33 -10.82
C SER A 371 4.15 3.77 -9.94
N VAL A 372 5.38 3.73 -10.45
CA VAL A 372 6.54 3.14 -9.76
C VAL A 372 7.85 3.80 -10.18
N GLY A 373 8.79 3.90 -9.24
CA GLY A 373 10.15 4.35 -9.52
C GLY A 373 11.12 3.21 -9.85
N TRP A 374 12.42 3.52 -9.92
CA TRP A 374 13.48 2.52 -9.82
C TRP A 374 13.70 2.14 -8.36
N GLU A 375 12.67 1.56 -7.77
CA GLU A 375 12.59 1.19 -6.36
C GLU A 375 12.59 -0.33 -6.17
N SER A 376 12.65 -0.78 -4.93
CA SER A 376 12.62 -2.20 -4.57
C SER A 376 11.35 -2.92 -5.05
N MET A 377 10.23 -2.21 -5.20
CA MET A 377 8.93 -2.72 -5.68
C MET A 377 8.75 -2.64 -7.22
N GLN A 378 9.78 -2.26 -7.99
CA GLN A 378 9.65 -2.16 -9.45
C GLN A 378 9.19 -3.46 -10.12
N ASP A 379 9.84 -4.59 -9.81
CA ASP A 379 9.56 -5.84 -10.52
C ASP A 379 8.12 -6.32 -10.26
N GLU A 380 7.59 -6.12 -9.06
CA GLU A 380 6.23 -6.54 -8.71
C GLU A 380 5.17 -5.64 -9.36
N ALA A 381 5.40 -4.32 -9.43
CA ALA A 381 4.53 -3.40 -10.15
C ALA A 381 4.47 -3.72 -11.65
N GLU A 382 5.62 -4.05 -12.27
CA GLU A 382 5.72 -4.47 -13.67
C GLU A 382 4.97 -5.79 -13.93
N VAL A 383 5.25 -6.84 -13.14
CA VAL A 383 4.62 -8.16 -13.31
C VAL A 383 3.12 -8.08 -13.04
N PHE A 384 2.68 -7.33 -12.02
CA PHE A 384 1.27 -7.14 -11.72
C PHE A 384 0.55 -6.47 -12.88
N THR A 385 1.10 -5.37 -13.40
CA THR A 385 0.57 -4.68 -14.58
C THR A 385 0.43 -5.61 -15.78
N ARG A 386 1.48 -6.40 -16.06
CA ARG A 386 1.45 -7.39 -17.15
C ARG A 386 0.32 -8.41 -16.94
N LYS A 387 0.18 -8.98 -15.73
CA LYS A 387 -0.89 -9.93 -15.40
C LYS A 387 -2.28 -9.33 -15.61
N LEU A 388 -2.51 -8.09 -15.17
CA LEU A 388 -3.78 -7.39 -15.37
C LEU A 388 -4.07 -7.18 -16.86
N HIS A 389 -3.08 -6.71 -17.63
CA HIS A 389 -3.20 -6.51 -19.07
C HIS A 389 -3.53 -7.82 -19.81
N GLU A 390 -2.80 -8.89 -19.52
CA GLU A 390 -3.04 -10.21 -20.11
C GLU A 390 -4.37 -10.85 -19.67
N ALA A 391 -4.92 -10.44 -18.52
CA ALA A 391 -6.27 -10.82 -18.08
C ALA A 391 -7.39 -10.06 -18.83
N GLY A 392 -7.03 -9.11 -19.70
CA GLY A 392 -7.96 -8.24 -20.44
C GLY A 392 -8.37 -6.97 -19.66
N GLY A 393 -7.67 -6.65 -18.57
CA GLY A 393 -7.93 -5.44 -17.78
C GLY A 393 -7.46 -4.16 -18.47
N THR A 394 -8.15 -3.06 -18.17
CA THR A 394 -7.71 -1.71 -18.57
C THR A 394 -6.68 -1.21 -17.56
N VAL A 395 -5.43 -1.02 -17.99
CA VAL A 395 -4.33 -0.63 -17.09
C VAL A 395 -3.51 0.50 -17.68
N ILE A 396 -3.13 1.46 -16.85
CA ILE A 396 -2.15 2.50 -17.13
C ILE A 396 -0.93 2.26 -16.24
N PHE A 397 0.25 2.27 -16.86
CA PHE A 397 1.53 2.10 -16.18
C PHE A 397 2.43 3.30 -16.43
N ASP A 398 2.84 3.97 -15.35
CA ASP A 398 3.72 5.14 -15.37
C ASP A 398 4.97 4.90 -14.51
N GLY A 399 6.04 4.47 -15.17
CA GLY A 399 7.36 4.28 -14.60
C GLY A 399 8.20 5.55 -14.59
N TYR A 400 9.01 5.75 -13.54
CA TYR A 400 9.90 6.91 -13.40
C TYR A 400 11.33 6.47 -13.11
N VAL A 401 12.21 6.71 -14.08
CA VAL A 401 13.62 6.31 -14.02
C VAL A 401 14.33 7.01 -12.86
N GLY A 402 15.05 6.24 -12.05
CA GLY A 402 15.85 6.74 -10.94
C GLY A 402 15.04 7.26 -9.75
N MET A 403 13.70 7.26 -9.77
CA MET A 403 12.92 7.75 -8.64
C MET A 403 12.86 6.71 -7.49
N PRO A 404 12.99 7.15 -6.23
CA PRO A 404 12.93 6.27 -5.06
C PRO A 404 11.49 5.95 -4.63
N HIS A 405 11.35 5.04 -3.66
CA HIS A 405 10.07 4.66 -3.05
C HIS A 405 9.20 5.84 -2.62
N CYS A 406 7.92 5.81 -2.98
CA CYS A 406 6.89 6.83 -2.69
C CYS A 406 7.22 8.26 -3.17
N PHE A 407 8.09 8.44 -4.18
CA PHE A 407 8.43 9.76 -4.74
C PHE A 407 7.19 10.58 -5.15
N ALA A 408 6.12 9.93 -5.61
CA ALA A 408 4.88 10.58 -6.01
C ALA A 408 4.17 11.28 -4.84
N LEU A 409 4.29 10.78 -3.60
CA LEU A 409 3.65 11.39 -2.42
C LEU A 409 4.43 12.58 -1.86
N MET A 410 5.68 12.74 -2.26
CA MET A 410 6.56 13.82 -1.83
C MET A 410 7.14 14.52 -3.07
N PRO A 411 6.35 15.27 -3.85
CA PRO A 411 6.79 15.77 -5.13
C PRO A 411 7.77 16.95 -5.01
N TRP A 412 9.08 16.68 -4.89
CA TRP A 412 10.14 17.71 -4.88
C TRP A 412 10.63 18.10 -6.27
N ASN A 413 10.48 17.22 -7.26
CA ASN A 413 10.90 17.44 -8.64
C ASN A 413 9.73 17.22 -9.62
N GLN A 414 10.01 17.35 -10.92
CA GLN A 414 8.99 17.23 -11.96
C GLN A 414 8.42 15.81 -12.05
N ALA A 415 9.25 14.77 -11.90
CA ALA A 415 8.82 13.39 -11.91
C ALA A 415 7.75 13.10 -10.85
N GLY A 416 8.00 13.51 -9.60
CA GLY A 416 7.02 13.35 -8.52
C GLY A 416 5.72 14.12 -8.76
N ARG A 417 5.81 15.36 -9.25
CA ARG A 417 4.61 16.16 -9.59
C ARG A 417 3.78 15.51 -10.69
N SER A 418 4.42 15.12 -11.78
CA SER A 418 3.75 14.46 -12.91
C SER A 418 3.13 13.11 -12.49
N ALA A 419 3.81 12.30 -11.68
CA ALA A 419 3.26 11.03 -11.20
C ALA A 419 2.00 11.23 -10.35
N PHE A 420 2.00 12.25 -9.49
CA PHE A 420 0.86 12.60 -8.66
C PHE A 420 -0.30 13.16 -9.49
N GLU A 421 -0.01 14.07 -10.43
CA GLU A 421 -0.99 14.63 -11.36
C GLU A 421 -1.63 13.56 -12.25
N ASN A 422 -0.84 12.62 -12.78
CA ASN A 422 -1.35 11.51 -13.58
C ASN A 422 -2.27 10.60 -12.77
N CYS A 423 -1.91 10.31 -11.50
CA CYS A 423 -2.77 9.57 -10.58
C CYS A 423 -4.11 10.30 -10.33
N ALA A 424 -4.08 11.61 -10.07
CA ALA A 424 -5.29 12.41 -9.89
C ALA A 424 -6.16 12.45 -11.16
N ASN A 425 -5.55 12.67 -12.33
CA ASN A 425 -6.24 12.67 -13.62
C ASN A 425 -6.90 11.32 -13.91
N PHE A 426 -6.22 10.22 -13.59
CA PHE A 426 -6.78 8.88 -13.69
C PHE A 426 -8.00 8.70 -12.79
N CYS A 427 -7.94 9.12 -11.51
CA CYS A 427 -9.08 9.04 -10.60
C CYS A 427 -10.32 9.77 -11.15
N VAL A 428 -10.15 10.94 -11.74
CA VAL A 428 -11.24 11.70 -12.37
C VAL A 428 -11.76 10.97 -13.61
N ALA A 429 -10.87 10.50 -14.49
CA ALA A 429 -11.26 9.80 -15.71
C ALA A 429 -12.00 8.48 -15.41
N ALA A 430 -11.56 7.75 -14.38
CA ALA A 430 -12.14 6.49 -13.94
C ALA A 430 -13.56 6.67 -13.40
N ALA A 431 -13.78 7.61 -12.49
CA ALA A 431 -15.11 7.94 -11.99
C ALA A 431 -16.07 8.47 -13.07
N GLN A 432 -15.54 9.01 -14.17
CA GLN A 432 -16.33 9.43 -15.33
C GLN A 432 -16.53 8.33 -16.39
N GLY A 433 -15.98 7.13 -16.19
CA GLY A 433 -16.03 6.03 -17.17
C GLY A 433 -15.27 6.34 -18.47
N LYS A 434 -14.22 7.18 -18.41
CA LYS A 434 -13.46 7.67 -19.56
C LYS A 434 -12.07 7.06 -19.73
N VAL A 435 -11.66 6.15 -18.84
CA VAL A 435 -10.37 5.45 -18.98
C VAL A 435 -10.44 4.53 -20.19
N LYS A 436 -9.43 4.61 -21.04
CA LYS A 436 -9.31 3.78 -22.25
C LYS A 436 -8.22 2.74 -22.07
N SER A 437 -8.45 1.55 -22.61
CA SER A 437 -7.42 0.53 -22.73
C SER A 437 -6.28 1.01 -23.62
N ASN A 438 -5.04 0.77 -23.18
CA ASN A 438 -3.84 0.98 -23.96
C ASN A 438 -2.97 -0.29 -23.83
N ASN A 439 -2.27 -0.67 -24.90
CA ASN A 439 -1.30 -1.76 -24.87
C ASN A 439 0.09 -1.30 -24.44
N PHE A 440 0.25 0.00 -24.18
CA PHE A 440 1.51 0.63 -23.85
C PHE A 440 1.44 1.38 -22.53
N GLY A 441 2.51 1.28 -21.75
CA GLY A 441 2.83 2.13 -20.61
C GLY A 441 3.99 3.07 -20.92
N SER A 442 4.44 3.79 -19.90
CA SER A 442 5.46 4.82 -20.03
C SER A 442 6.62 4.64 -19.03
N TRP A 443 7.81 5.08 -19.43
CA TRP A 443 8.96 5.32 -18.56
C TRP A 443 9.44 6.75 -18.78
N THR A 444 9.38 7.58 -17.75
CA THR A 444 9.81 8.98 -17.79
C THR A 444 11.20 9.11 -17.19
N ASP A 445 12.14 9.71 -17.91
CA ASP A 445 13.49 9.98 -17.40
C ASP A 445 13.59 11.27 -16.55
N LYS A 446 14.76 11.52 -15.96
CA LYS A 446 15.00 12.69 -15.10
C LYS A 446 14.84 14.03 -15.84
N ASP A 447 14.97 14.03 -17.17
CA ASP A 447 14.87 15.19 -18.04
C ASP A 447 13.43 15.37 -18.58
N GLY A 448 12.51 14.47 -18.22
CA GLY A 448 11.11 14.50 -18.61
C GLY A 448 10.82 13.83 -19.96
N ASN A 449 11.80 13.15 -20.57
CA ASN A 449 11.55 12.41 -21.80
C ASN A 449 10.78 11.13 -21.49
N VAL A 450 9.77 10.85 -22.30
CA VAL A 450 8.90 9.68 -22.12
C VAL A 450 9.24 8.61 -23.15
N ALA A 451 9.65 7.44 -22.67
CA ALA A 451 9.83 6.23 -23.46
C ALA A 451 8.60 5.32 -23.32
N THR A 452 8.11 4.81 -24.45
CA THR A 452 6.96 3.89 -24.47
C THR A 452 7.42 2.45 -24.24
N VAL A 453 6.65 1.68 -23.47
CA VAL A 453 6.88 0.24 -23.24
C VAL A 453 5.59 -0.56 -23.48
N GLU A 454 5.68 -1.70 -24.17
CA GLU A 454 4.53 -2.62 -24.29
C GLU A 454 4.22 -3.25 -22.93
N LEU A 455 2.95 -3.19 -22.49
CA LEU A 455 2.55 -3.74 -21.19
C LEU A 455 2.83 -5.24 -21.08
N GLY A 456 2.68 -6.00 -22.18
CA GLY A 456 3.03 -7.42 -22.25
C GLY A 456 4.52 -7.74 -22.11
N LYS A 457 5.41 -6.74 -22.15
CA LYS A 457 6.87 -6.89 -21.99
C LYS A 457 7.37 -6.44 -20.62
N LEU A 458 6.51 -5.90 -19.75
CA LEU A 458 6.88 -5.56 -18.38
C LEU A 458 7.29 -6.82 -17.60
N GLY A 459 8.35 -6.73 -16.80
CA GLY A 459 8.93 -7.87 -16.09
C GLY A 459 9.84 -8.77 -16.96
N MET A 460 9.83 -8.60 -18.28
CA MET A 460 10.62 -9.44 -19.20
C MET A 460 12.06 -8.95 -19.34
N ARG A 461 12.92 -9.80 -19.95
CA ARG A 461 14.33 -9.50 -20.19
C ARG A 461 14.50 -8.26 -21.07
N ASN A 462 15.49 -7.45 -20.71
CA ASN A 462 15.89 -6.27 -21.47
C ASN A 462 17.41 -6.05 -21.30
N ASN A 463 17.91 -4.85 -21.62
CA ASN A 463 19.34 -4.54 -21.49
C ASN A 463 19.84 -4.55 -20.03
N GLU A 464 18.95 -4.32 -19.05
CA GLU A 464 19.25 -4.22 -17.62
C GLU A 464 18.92 -5.52 -16.87
N ARG A 465 17.84 -6.21 -17.25
CA ARG A 465 17.33 -7.44 -16.66
C ARG A 465 17.70 -8.63 -17.53
N LYS A 466 18.49 -9.56 -16.97
CA LYS A 466 18.99 -10.76 -17.68
C LYS A 466 18.04 -11.96 -17.71
N VAL A 467 16.92 -11.90 -16.97
CA VAL A 467 15.97 -12.99 -16.81
C VAL A 467 14.55 -12.52 -17.09
N ASP A 468 13.70 -13.42 -17.57
CA ASP A 468 12.28 -13.16 -17.79
C ASP A 468 11.52 -13.45 -16.48
N LEU A 469 10.86 -12.44 -15.91
CA LEU A 469 9.95 -12.62 -14.76
C LEU A 469 8.57 -13.08 -15.26
N ASP A 470 8.58 -14.22 -15.95
CA ASP A 470 7.36 -14.93 -16.29
C ASP A 470 6.69 -15.52 -15.04
N ASP A 471 5.44 -15.95 -15.18
CA ASP A 471 4.63 -16.44 -14.06
C ASP A 471 5.28 -17.66 -13.39
N VAL A 472 5.99 -18.51 -14.14
CA VAL A 472 6.67 -19.71 -13.62
C VAL A 472 7.85 -19.33 -12.73
N LEU A 473 8.68 -18.36 -13.13
CA LEU A 473 9.80 -17.91 -12.32
C LEU A 473 9.31 -17.15 -11.09
N VAL A 474 8.31 -16.27 -11.25
CA VAL A 474 7.73 -15.51 -10.14
C VAL A 474 7.16 -16.46 -9.07
N ASP A 475 6.37 -17.46 -9.45
CA ASP A 475 5.83 -18.46 -8.52
C ASP A 475 6.94 -19.24 -7.80
N LYS A 476 8.02 -19.60 -8.51
CA LYS A 476 9.18 -20.27 -7.89
C LYS A 476 9.89 -19.38 -6.86
N LEU A 477 10.03 -18.08 -7.14
CA LEU A 477 10.67 -17.12 -6.24
C LEU A 477 9.82 -16.89 -4.98
N LEU A 478 8.51 -16.69 -5.15
CA LEU A 478 7.55 -16.57 -4.06
C LEU A 478 7.56 -17.83 -3.17
N GLU A 479 7.46 -19.01 -3.77
CA GLU A 479 7.45 -20.28 -3.05
C GLU A 479 8.77 -20.52 -2.29
N ARG A 480 9.91 -20.15 -2.89
CA ARG A 480 11.22 -20.23 -2.21
C ARG A 480 11.22 -19.37 -0.94
N GLN A 481 10.71 -18.15 -1.03
CA GLN A 481 10.64 -17.22 0.10
C GLN A 481 9.65 -17.67 1.17
N ARG A 482 8.51 -18.26 0.78
CA ARG A 482 7.53 -18.86 1.69
C ARG A 482 8.12 -20.01 2.49
N ARG A 483 8.70 -21.01 1.82
CA ARG A 483 9.29 -22.19 2.49
C ARG A 483 10.34 -21.79 3.51
N TRP A 484 11.24 -20.87 3.14
CA TRP A 484 12.28 -20.38 4.03
C TRP A 484 11.69 -19.74 5.30
N ARG A 485 10.63 -18.94 5.17
CA ARG A 485 9.93 -18.33 6.32
C ARG A 485 9.22 -19.34 7.20
N VAL A 486 8.50 -20.29 6.60
CA VAL A 486 7.82 -21.37 7.33
C VAL A 486 8.82 -22.19 8.15
N ASP A 487 9.94 -22.56 7.55
CA ASP A 487 11.00 -23.29 8.25
C ASP A 487 11.64 -22.46 9.37
N LEU A 488 11.85 -21.16 9.14
CA LEU A 488 12.43 -20.26 10.13
C LEU A 488 11.49 -20.04 11.32
N GLU A 489 10.21 -19.79 11.05
CA GLU A 489 9.19 -19.59 12.09
C GLU A 489 8.98 -20.84 12.94
N LYS A 490 8.95 -22.02 12.29
CA LYS A 490 8.92 -23.30 13.00
C LYS A 490 10.12 -23.47 13.93
N LYS A 491 11.32 -23.11 13.49
CA LYS A 491 12.53 -23.14 14.34
C LYS A 491 12.41 -22.19 15.53
N LEU A 492 11.93 -20.95 15.32
CA LEU A 492 11.73 -19.99 16.41
C LEU A 492 10.73 -20.51 17.46
N ARG A 493 9.60 -21.08 17.01
CA ARG A 493 8.59 -21.68 17.89
C ARG A 493 9.10 -22.90 18.66
N ASN A 494 9.99 -23.70 18.08
CA ASN A 494 10.61 -24.84 18.77
C ASN A 494 11.67 -24.42 19.79
N CYS A 495 12.46 -23.38 19.48
CA CYS A 495 13.44 -22.82 20.41
C CYS A 495 12.76 -22.28 21.68
N GLU A 496 11.60 -21.63 21.58
CA GLU A 496 10.83 -21.18 22.75
C GLU A 496 10.29 -22.34 23.59
N LYS A 497 10.04 -23.51 22.98
CA LYS A 497 9.62 -24.73 23.68
C LYS A 497 10.78 -25.50 24.34
N GLY A 498 12.02 -25.00 24.25
CA GLY A 498 13.20 -25.61 24.87
C GLY A 498 13.92 -26.66 24.01
N GLU A 499 13.59 -26.80 22.73
CA GLU A 499 14.27 -27.73 21.83
C GLU A 499 15.48 -27.07 21.15
N THR A 500 16.69 -27.62 21.35
CA THR A 500 17.92 -27.09 20.75
C THR A 500 18.04 -27.52 19.28
N ILE A 501 17.97 -26.59 18.31
CA ILE A 501 18.15 -26.92 16.88
C ILE A 501 19.32 -26.12 16.28
N LYS A 502 20.30 -26.84 15.74
CA LYS A 502 21.45 -26.28 15.01
C LYS A 502 20.99 -25.66 13.68
N ILE A 503 21.27 -24.37 13.47
CA ILE A 503 21.02 -23.67 12.21
C ILE A 503 22.22 -23.91 11.28
N ASN A 504 22.02 -24.61 10.16
CA ASN A 504 23.00 -24.64 9.07
C ASN A 504 22.75 -23.47 8.11
N PRO A 505 23.78 -22.66 7.77
CA PRO A 505 23.65 -21.59 6.80
C PRO A 505 23.47 -22.14 5.37
N ILE A 506 22.78 -21.36 4.53
CA ILE A 506 22.50 -21.65 3.12
C ILE A 506 23.83 -21.77 2.36
N ARG A 507 24.10 -22.93 1.76
CA ARG A 507 25.17 -23.08 0.76
C ARG A 507 24.69 -22.47 -0.55
N ASN A 508 25.43 -21.46 -1.04
CA ASN A 508 25.26 -20.92 -2.39
C ASN A 508 25.54 -22.02 -3.43
N GLY A 509 24.50 -22.47 -4.14
CA GLY A 509 24.64 -23.10 -5.44
C GLY A 509 24.81 -22.01 -6.50
N LYS A 510 25.87 -22.13 -7.30
CA LYS A 510 26.27 -21.20 -8.37
C LYS A 510 25.17 -20.97 -9.40
#